data_AF-A0A8T5LQU9-F1
#
_entry.id   AF-A0A8T5LQU9-F1
#
_cell.length_a   1.000
_cell.length_b   1.000
_cell.length_c   1.000
_cell.angle_alpha   90.00
_cell.angle_beta   90.00
_cell.angle_gamma   90.00
#
_symmetry.space_group_name_H-M   'P 1'
#
loop_
_entity.id
_entity.type
_entity.pdbx_description
1 polymer ?
#
loop_
_entity_poly.entity_id
_entity_poly.type
_entity_poly.pdbx_seq_one_letter_code
_entity_poly.pdbx_strand_id
1 'polypeptide(L)'
;MEDIFEYAKKMELDGIEMYTKQAAKTKLPGIKKVLMVLIEEEQKHYEIFDAMQKNGEFNVTKIFSLDNVKNVFQQMKDSGEGFDASGDEIAFYKKALEIEQKSEAFYRAQAMNQVDPAKKEALNSIADEEHRHGIFMDNMVHFLSQPKHWVENAEFNHMQDY
;
A
#
# COMPACT_ATOMS: atom_id res chain seq x y z
N MET A 1 -4.47 -19.55 -16.93
CA MET A 1 -3.25 -18.82 -16.50
C MET A 1 -3.29 -17.36 -16.96
N GLU A 2 -3.76 -17.05 -18.17
CA GLU A 2 -4.02 -15.65 -18.63
C GLU A 2 -4.93 -14.85 -17.68
N ASP A 3 -5.97 -15.48 -17.16
CA ASP A 3 -6.94 -14.87 -16.24
C ASP A 3 -6.30 -14.27 -14.96
N ILE A 4 -5.25 -14.91 -14.42
CA ILE A 4 -4.62 -14.48 -13.16
C ILE A 4 -3.84 -13.17 -13.34
N PHE A 5 -3.10 -13.04 -14.44
CA PHE A 5 -2.33 -11.82 -14.72
C PHE A 5 -3.23 -10.66 -15.12
N GLU A 6 -4.31 -10.91 -15.86
CA GLU A 6 -5.30 -9.88 -16.17
C GLU A 6 -6.02 -9.39 -14.92
N TYR A 7 -6.39 -10.31 -14.02
CA TYR A 7 -6.99 -9.98 -12.74
C TYR A 7 -6.04 -9.17 -11.85
N ALA A 8 -4.78 -9.61 -11.71
CA ALA A 8 -3.75 -8.88 -10.96
C ALA A 8 -3.55 -7.47 -11.51
N LYS A 9 -3.31 -7.33 -12.82
CA LYS A 9 -3.16 -6.01 -13.47
C LYS A 9 -4.37 -5.10 -13.27
N LYS A 10 -5.58 -5.66 -13.24
CA LYS A 10 -6.79 -4.88 -12.94
C LYS A 10 -6.80 -4.39 -11.50
N MET A 11 -6.40 -5.22 -10.54
CA MET A 11 -6.30 -4.81 -9.13
C MET A 11 -5.34 -3.63 -8.97
N GLU A 12 -4.18 -3.69 -9.62
CA GLU A 12 -3.20 -2.58 -9.60
C GLU A 12 -3.79 -1.28 -10.17
N LEU A 13 -4.46 -1.36 -11.33
CA LEU A 13 -5.09 -0.19 -11.95
C LEU A 13 -6.22 0.40 -11.10
N ASP A 14 -7.03 -0.45 -10.47
CA ASP A 14 -8.10 -0.03 -9.56
C ASP A 14 -7.51 0.68 -8.31
N GLY A 15 -6.38 0.18 -7.79
CA GLY A 15 -5.60 0.81 -6.71
C GLY A 15 -5.05 2.18 -7.10
N ILE A 16 -4.37 2.27 -8.26
CA ILE A 16 -3.86 3.52 -8.82
C ILE A 16 -4.97 4.56 -8.97
N GLU A 17 -6.12 4.18 -9.53
CA GLU A 17 -7.25 5.09 -9.72
C GLU A 17 -7.78 5.58 -8.36
N MET A 18 -7.92 4.68 -7.40
CA MET A 18 -8.38 5.00 -6.05
C MET A 18 -7.44 6.00 -5.35
N TYR A 19 -6.13 5.72 -5.33
CA TYR A 19 -5.13 6.60 -4.72
C TYR A 19 -5.03 7.94 -5.44
N THR A 20 -5.08 7.95 -6.76
CA THR A 20 -5.05 9.19 -7.56
C THR A 20 -6.23 10.10 -7.20
N LYS A 21 -7.45 9.53 -7.11
CA LYS A 21 -8.65 10.28 -6.70
C LYS A 21 -8.51 10.85 -5.29
N GLN A 22 -7.91 10.12 -4.35
CA GLN A 22 -7.70 10.62 -2.99
C GLN A 22 -6.61 11.68 -2.92
N ALA A 23 -5.51 11.51 -3.66
CA ALA A 23 -4.41 12.48 -3.73
C ALA A 23 -4.86 13.83 -4.30
N ALA A 24 -5.86 13.83 -5.17
CA ALA A 24 -6.49 15.04 -5.70
C ALA A 24 -7.43 15.73 -4.69
N LYS A 25 -8.00 15.00 -3.73
CA LYS A 25 -8.95 15.51 -2.73
C LYS A 25 -8.29 16.00 -1.46
N THR A 26 -7.22 15.32 -1.02
CA THR A 26 -6.55 15.67 0.24
C THR A 26 -5.89 17.04 0.14
N LYS A 27 -6.00 17.81 1.23
CA LYS A 27 -5.34 19.12 1.36
C LYS A 27 -3.98 19.03 2.04
N LEU A 28 -3.63 17.84 2.54
CA LEU A 28 -2.47 17.61 3.39
C LEU A 28 -1.28 17.21 2.53
N PRO A 29 -0.22 18.05 2.45
CA PRO A 29 0.92 17.78 1.59
C PRO A 29 1.63 16.46 1.92
N GLY A 30 1.72 16.12 3.22
CA GLY A 30 2.32 14.88 3.70
C GLY A 30 1.57 13.64 3.19
N ILE A 31 0.24 13.59 3.39
CA ILE A 31 -0.61 12.52 2.89
C ILE A 31 -0.54 12.42 1.37
N LYS A 32 -0.64 13.55 0.67
CA LYS A 32 -0.56 13.58 -0.79
C LYS A 32 0.73 12.94 -1.28
N LYS A 33 1.87 13.25 -0.64
CA LYS A 33 3.17 12.66 -0.99
C LYS A 33 3.18 11.14 -0.84
N VAL A 34 2.59 10.60 0.24
CA VAL A 34 2.53 9.14 0.42
C VAL A 34 1.63 8.48 -0.62
N LEU A 35 0.47 9.07 -0.90
CA LEU A 35 -0.41 8.55 -1.95
C LEU A 35 0.28 8.53 -3.32
N MET A 36 1.11 9.54 -3.63
CA MET A 36 1.92 9.53 -4.86
C MET A 36 2.94 8.39 -4.88
N VAL A 37 3.59 8.08 -3.75
CA VAL A 37 4.50 6.92 -3.65
C VAL A 37 3.74 5.63 -3.88
N LEU A 38 2.57 5.44 -3.26
CA LEU A 38 1.74 4.24 -3.45
C LEU A 38 1.32 4.07 -4.92
N ILE A 39 0.90 5.15 -5.59
CA ILE A 39 0.59 5.12 -7.04
C ILE A 39 1.80 4.64 -7.86
N GLU A 40 3.01 5.11 -7.52
CA GLU A 40 4.23 4.65 -8.18
C GLU A 40 4.56 3.18 -7.89
N GLU A 41 4.26 2.66 -6.69
CA GLU A 41 4.44 1.25 -6.35
C GLU A 41 3.45 0.35 -7.12
N GLU A 42 2.16 0.67 -7.11
CA GLU A 42 1.16 -0.12 -7.85
C GLU A 42 1.44 -0.12 -9.36
N GLN A 43 1.96 1.00 -9.90
CA GLN A 43 2.37 1.05 -11.30
C GLN A 43 3.52 0.07 -11.60
N LYS A 44 4.44 -0.15 -10.66
CA LYS A 44 5.51 -1.13 -10.80
C LYS A 44 4.98 -2.56 -10.67
N HIS A 45 4.06 -2.81 -9.74
CA HIS A 45 3.37 -4.10 -9.66
C HIS A 45 2.71 -4.45 -11.00
N TYR A 46 2.00 -3.48 -11.61
CA TYR A 46 1.38 -3.65 -12.92
C TYR A 46 2.42 -4.03 -14.00
N GLU A 47 3.53 -3.28 -14.06
CA GLU A 47 4.60 -3.52 -15.03
C GLU A 47 5.24 -4.90 -14.85
N ILE A 48 5.45 -5.33 -13.60
CA ILE A 48 5.93 -6.65 -13.26
C ILE A 48 4.95 -7.71 -13.79
N PHE A 49 3.65 -7.61 -13.48
CA PHE A 49 2.66 -8.58 -13.98
C PHE A 49 2.55 -8.61 -15.50
N ASP A 50 2.67 -7.45 -16.16
CA ASP A 50 2.66 -7.37 -17.62
C ASP A 50 3.91 -8.03 -18.25
N ALA A 51 5.10 -7.81 -17.66
CA ALA A 51 6.34 -8.45 -18.07
C ALA A 51 6.33 -9.97 -17.81
N MET A 52 5.78 -10.41 -16.68
CA MET A 52 5.57 -11.83 -16.38
C MET A 52 4.67 -12.51 -17.41
N GLN A 53 3.60 -11.83 -17.82
CA GLN A 53 2.65 -12.36 -18.80
C GLN A 53 3.27 -12.44 -20.20
N LYS A 54 4.02 -11.42 -20.63
CA LYS A 54 4.57 -11.32 -22.00
C LYS A 54 5.87 -12.08 -22.19
N ASN A 55 6.79 -11.97 -21.24
CA ASN A 55 8.19 -12.37 -21.41
C ASN A 55 8.64 -13.45 -20.40
N GLY A 56 7.86 -13.69 -19.34
CA GLY A 56 8.27 -14.58 -18.25
C GLY A 56 9.43 -14.02 -17.43
N GLU A 57 9.51 -12.69 -17.29
CA GLU A 57 10.49 -12.02 -16.41
C GLU A 57 9.89 -11.84 -15.00
N PHE A 58 10.70 -12.06 -13.96
CA PHE A 58 10.23 -12.12 -12.56
C PHE A 58 10.98 -11.18 -11.59
N ASN A 59 11.61 -10.12 -12.11
CA ASN A 59 12.41 -9.20 -11.29
C ASN A 59 11.49 -8.26 -10.48
N VAL A 60 11.44 -8.44 -9.17
CA VAL A 60 10.77 -7.52 -8.23
C VAL A 60 11.85 -6.77 -7.47
N THR A 61 11.77 -5.44 -7.46
CA THR A 61 12.70 -4.59 -6.71
C THR A 61 11.94 -3.93 -5.57
N LYS A 62 12.35 -4.17 -4.32
CA LYS A 62 11.70 -3.59 -3.12
C LYS A 62 11.86 -2.08 -3.10
N ILE A 63 10.76 -1.33 -3.02
CA ILE A 63 10.82 0.14 -3.03
C ILE A 63 10.07 0.79 -1.86
N PHE A 64 8.99 0.20 -1.35
CA PHE A 64 8.24 0.77 -0.22
C PHE A 64 8.93 0.62 1.15
N SER A 65 9.22 1.75 1.81
CA SER A 65 9.82 1.82 3.15
C SER A 65 8.90 2.46 4.18
N LEU A 66 8.74 1.80 5.34
CA LEU A 66 8.00 2.30 6.49
C LEU A 66 8.64 3.55 7.14
N ASP A 67 9.90 3.86 6.86
CA ASP A 67 10.51 5.11 7.32
C ASP A 67 9.91 6.34 6.64
N ASN A 68 9.51 6.21 5.36
CA ASN A 68 8.81 7.28 4.64
C ASN A 68 7.47 7.57 5.29
N VAL A 69 6.80 6.53 5.77
CA VAL A 69 5.53 6.62 6.51
C VAL A 69 5.71 7.39 7.82
N LYS A 70 6.68 7.02 8.66
CA LYS A 70 6.98 7.72 9.91
C LYS A 70 7.27 9.20 9.69
N ASN A 71 8.06 9.52 8.68
CA ASN A 71 8.40 10.90 8.34
C ASN A 71 7.17 11.74 7.99
N VAL A 72 6.19 11.16 7.30
CA VAL A 72 4.94 11.85 6.94
C VAL A 72 4.09 12.14 8.17
N PHE A 73 3.95 11.17 9.07
CA PHE A 73 3.24 11.39 10.33
C PHE A 73 3.92 12.44 11.21
N GLN A 74 5.25 12.44 11.27
CA GLN A 74 6.01 13.45 12.00
C GLN A 74 5.80 14.85 11.41
N GLN A 75 5.88 14.99 10.07
CA GLN A 75 5.59 16.26 9.39
C GLN A 75 4.16 16.75 9.65
N MET A 76 3.19 15.84 9.67
CA MET A 76 1.80 16.17 9.95
C MET A 76 1.62 16.65 11.41
N LYS A 77 2.30 16.03 12.37
CA LYS A 77 2.32 16.51 13.77
C LYS A 77 2.97 17.89 13.88
N ASP A 78 4.14 18.07 13.27
CA ASP A 78 4.93 19.30 13.37
C ASP A 78 4.24 20.50 12.70
N SER A 79 3.37 20.25 11.71
CA SER A 79 2.56 21.29 11.06
C SER A 79 1.57 21.97 12.03
N GLY A 80 1.22 21.32 13.15
CA GLY A 80 0.27 21.84 14.12
C GLY A 80 -1.15 22.02 13.56
N GLU A 81 -1.43 21.52 12.35
CA GLU A 81 -2.75 21.58 11.74
C GLU A 81 -3.72 20.72 12.56
N GLY A 82 -4.81 21.34 13.03
CA GLY A 82 -5.88 20.63 13.70
C GLY A 82 -6.46 19.58 12.76
N PHE A 83 -6.24 18.32 13.08
CA PHE A 83 -6.62 17.20 12.24
C PHE A 83 -8.08 16.85 12.45
N ASP A 84 -8.97 17.45 11.67
CA ASP A 84 -10.40 17.08 11.62
C ASP A 84 -10.61 16.21 10.37
N ALA A 85 -10.15 14.96 10.46
CA ALA A 85 -10.39 13.97 9.41
C ALA A 85 -11.90 13.78 9.27
N SER A 86 -12.43 13.97 8.06
CA SER A 86 -13.84 13.66 7.85
C SER A 86 -14.07 12.15 7.97
N GLY A 87 -15.29 11.74 8.32
CA GLY A 87 -15.67 10.33 8.30
C GLY A 87 -15.41 9.68 6.93
N ASP A 88 -15.46 10.46 5.85
CA ASP A 88 -15.18 10.01 4.49
C ASP A 88 -13.70 9.67 4.28
N GLU A 89 -12.76 10.42 4.88
CA GLU A 89 -11.33 10.10 4.82
C GLU A 89 -11.02 8.82 5.59
N ILE A 90 -11.58 8.65 6.79
CA ILE A 90 -11.41 7.41 7.56
C ILE A 90 -12.00 6.21 6.81
N ALA A 91 -13.18 6.37 6.21
CA ALA A 91 -13.82 5.33 5.42
C ALA A 91 -12.99 4.96 4.18
N PHE A 92 -12.33 5.93 3.55
CA PHE A 92 -11.40 5.69 2.45
C PHE A 92 -10.25 4.77 2.89
N TYR A 93 -9.53 5.10 3.97
CA TYR A 93 -8.39 4.28 4.41
C TYR A 93 -8.79 2.89 4.90
N LYS A 94 -9.96 2.76 5.53
CA LYS A 94 -10.53 1.43 5.85
C LYS A 94 -10.79 0.63 4.58
N LYS A 95 -11.30 1.29 3.54
CA LYS A 95 -11.57 0.62 2.27
C LYS A 95 -10.28 0.21 1.56
N ALA A 96 -9.28 1.08 1.58
CA ALA A 96 -7.95 0.79 1.04
C ALA A 96 -7.33 -0.41 1.77
N LEU A 97 -7.36 -0.43 3.10
CA LEU A 97 -6.88 -1.56 3.91
C LEU A 97 -7.53 -2.90 3.51
N GLU A 98 -8.85 -2.92 3.30
CA GLU A 98 -9.53 -4.14 2.84
C GLU A 98 -9.07 -4.60 1.45
N ILE A 99 -8.71 -3.66 0.57
CA ILE A 99 -8.23 -3.96 -0.78
C ILE A 99 -6.82 -4.53 -0.69
N GLU A 100 -5.92 -3.88 0.05
CA GLU A 100 -4.54 -4.35 0.27
C GLU A 100 -4.50 -5.76 0.86
N GLN A 101 -5.31 -6.04 1.88
CA GLN A 101 -5.40 -7.37 2.48
C GLN A 101 -5.90 -8.43 1.50
N LYS A 102 -6.79 -8.05 0.56
CA LYS A 102 -7.26 -8.96 -0.48
C LYS A 102 -6.19 -9.18 -1.54
N SER A 103 -5.44 -8.15 -1.92
CA SER A 103 -4.28 -8.25 -2.83
C SER A 103 -3.22 -9.19 -2.25
N GLU A 104 -2.82 -8.96 -1.00
CA GLU A 104 -1.88 -9.82 -0.28
C GLU A 104 -2.35 -11.29 -0.29
N ALA A 105 -3.58 -11.53 0.18
CA ALA A 105 -4.12 -12.88 0.28
C ALA A 105 -4.20 -13.58 -1.09
N PHE A 106 -4.57 -12.83 -2.13
CA PHE A 106 -4.61 -13.34 -3.50
C PHE A 106 -3.21 -13.73 -3.97
N TYR A 107 -2.21 -12.87 -3.84
CA TYR A 107 -0.84 -13.15 -4.31
C TYR A 107 -0.18 -14.30 -3.52
N ARG A 108 -0.40 -14.39 -2.21
CA ARG A 108 0.02 -15.55 -1.41
C ARG A 108 -0.60 -16.85 -1.91
N ALA A 109 -1.91 -16.86 -2.16
CA ALA A 109 -2.60 -18.03 -2.68
C ALA A 109 -2.08 -18.43 -4.07
N GLN A 110 -1.82 -17.46 -4.96
CA GLN A 110 -1.22 -17.74 -6.26
C GLN A 110 0.19 -18.31 -6.13
N ALA A 111 1.01 -17.76 -5.24
CA ALA A 111 2.38 -18.24 -5.00
C ALA A 111 2.42 -19.70 -4.51
N MET A 112 1.46 -20.11 -3.69
CA MET A 112 1.34 -21.51 -3.22
C MET A 112 1.08 -22.50 -4.37
N ASN A 113 0.41 -22.05 -5.43
CA ASN A 113 0.08 -22.88 -6.59
C ASN A 113 1.16 -22.87 -7.69
N GLN A 114 2.26 -22.12 -7.52
CA GLN A 114 3.35 -22.08 -8.50
C GLN A 114 4.38 -23.19 -8.26
N VAL A 115 4.74 -23.87 -9.36
CA VAL A 115 5.84 -24.86 -9.38
C VAL A 115 7.18 -24.19 -9.66
N ASP A 116 7.18 -23.10 -10.43
CA ASP A 116 8.37 -22.34 -10.78
C ASP A 116 8.82 -21.47 -9.58
N PRO A 117 10.03 -21.70 -9.03
CA PRO A 117 10.53 -20.96 -7.88
C PRO A 117 10.60 -19.45 -8.11
N ALA A 118 10.96 -19.01 -9.32
CA ALA A 118 11.10 -17.59 -9.64
C ALA A 118 9.73 -16.89 -9.61
N LYS A 119 8.69 -17.52 -10.18
CA LYS A 119 7.30 -17.00 -10.13
C LYS A 119 6.79 -16.94 -8.70
N LYS A 120 7.08 -17.98 -7.93
CA LYS A 120 6.69 -18.07 -6.52
C LYS A 120 7.35 -16.97 -5.68
N GLU A 121 8.63 -16.72 -5.88
CA GLU A 121 9.37 -15.68 -5.18
C GLU A 121 8.83 -14.29 -5.53
N ALA A 122 8.57 -14.03 -6.82
CA ALA A 122 8.07 -12.74 -7.26
C ALA A 122 6.65 -12.44 -6.74
N LEU A 123 5.74 -13.42 -6.78
CA LEU A 123 4.39 -13.28 -6.18
C LEU A 123 4.45 -13.07 -4.67
N ASN A 124 5.37 -13.74 -3.96
CA ASN A 124 5.56 -13.49 -2.53
C ASN A 124 6.16 -12.11 -2.26
N SER A 125 7.06 -11.63 -3.12
CA SER A 125 7.66 -10.30 -2.97
C SER A 125 6.60 -9.20 -3.12
N ILE A 126 5.72 -9.32 -4.10
CA ILE A 126 4.58 -8.42 -4.28
C ILE A 126 3.61 -8.54 -3.10
N ALA A 127 3.29 -9.75 -2.64
CA ALA A 127 2.46 -9.94 -1.45
C ALA A 127 3.07 -9.29 -0.19
N ASP A 128 4.39 -9.31 -0.03
CA ASP A 128 5.07 -8.59 1.05
C ASP A 128 4.93 -7.06 0.91
N GLU A 129 4.88 -6.53 -0.32
CA GLU A 129 4.64 -5.11 -0.62
C GLU A 129 3.22 -4.70 -0.23
N GLU A 130 2.20 -5.46 -0.65
CA GLU A 130 0.80 -5.20 -0.27
C GLU A 130 0.58 -5.29 1.24
N HIS A 131 1.30 -6.19 1.92
CA HIS A 131 1.27 -6.25 3.37
C HIS A 131 1.75 -4.95 4.01
N ARG A 132 2.85 -4.37 3.50
CA ARG A 132 3.38 -3.09 3.98
C ARG A 132 2.44 -1.92 3.65
N HIS A 133 1.79 -1.94 2.49
CA HIS A 133 0.72 -1.00 2.16
C HIS A 133 -0.44 -1.11 3.15
N GLY A 134 -0.88 -2.34 3.46
CA GLY A 134 -1.91 -2.62 4.47
C GLY A 134 -1.54 -2.05 5.86
N ILE A 135 -0.32 -2.29 6.34
CA ILE A 135 0.17 -1.70 7.60
C ILE A 135 0.09 -0.17 7.55
N PHE A 136 0.45 0.46 6.43
CA PHE A 136 0.31 1.90 6.28
C PHE A 136 -1.15 2.35 6.38
N MET A 137 -2.08 1.70 5.67
CA MET A 137 -3.50 2.06 5.69
C MET A 137 -4.11 1.91 7.09
N ASP A 138 -3.75 0.84 7.80
CA ASP A 138 -4.21 0.62 9.17
C ASP A 138 -3.70 1.72 10.12
N ASN A 139 -2.42 2.10 10.00
CA ASN A 139 -1.86 3.22 10.75
C ASN A 139 -2.56 4.54 10.43
N MET A 140 -2.90 4.79 9.17
CA MET A 140 -3.70 5.95 8.78
C MET A 140 -5.08 5.92 9.45
N VAL A 141 -5.78 4.79 9.45
CA VAL A 141 -7.09 4.67 10.14
C VAL A 141 -6.96 5.00 11.63
N HIS A 142 -5.93 4.47 12.31
CA HIS A 142 -5.68 4.73 13.72
C HIS A 142 -5.35 6.21 13.98
N PHE A 143 -4.44 6.79 13.19
CA PHE A 143 -4.05 8.19 13.30
C PHE A 143 -5.24 9.14 13.07
N LEU A 144 -6.03 8.91 12.02
CA LEU A 144 -7.16 9.77 11.67
C LEU A 144 -8.31 9.64 12.67
N SER A 145 -8.46 8.47 13.30
CA SER A 145 -9.49 8.24 14.32
C SER A 145 -9.10 8.80 15.69
N GLN A 146 -7.80 8.85 16.02
CA GLN A 146 -7.30 9.30 17.32
C GLN A 146 -5.98 10.10 17.21
N PRO A 147 -5.97 11.27 16.54
CA PRO A 147 -4.73 11.98 16.18
C PRO A 147 -3.90 12.44 17.38
N LYS A 148 -4.54 12.68 18.55
CA LYS A 148 -3.86 13.16 19.76
C LYS A 148 -3.12 12.07 20.55
N HIS A 149 -3.45 10.79 20.37
CA HIS A 149 -2.92 9.69 21.20
C HIS A 149 -1.93 8.77 20.48
N TRP A 150 -1.82 8.89 19.15
CA TRP A 150 -1.09 7.93 18.34
C TRP A 150 0.44 8.12 18.37
N VAL A 151 0.94 9.36 18.29
CA VAL A 151 2.41 9.63 18.30
C VAL A 151 3.03 9.47 19.70
N GLU A 152 2.22 9.40 20.75
CA GLU A 152 2.68 9.17 22.13
C GLU A 152 2.75 7.67 22.49
N ASN A 153 2.25 6.77 21.63
CA ASN A 153 2.10 5.35 21.93
C ASN A 153 3.24 4.48 21.41
N ALA A 154 3.43 3.33 22.08
CA ALA A 154 4.48 2.36 21.80
C ALA A 154 4.40 1.74 20.39
N GLU A 155 3.21 1.67 19.77
CA GLU A 155 3.01 1.11 18.43
C GLU A 155 3.82 1.86 17.34
N PHE A 156 4.05 3.17 17.51
CA PHE A 156 4.90 3.95 16.61
C PHE A 156 6.37 3.50 16.65
N ASN A 157 6.84 3.04 17.81
CA ASN A 157 8.22 2.59 18.01
C ASN A 157 8.46 1.15 17.53
N HIS A 158 7.42 0.32 17.46
CA HIS A 158 7.50 -1.09 17.06
C HIS A 158 7.34 -1.35 15.55
N MET A 159 7.11 -0.31 14.74
CA MET A 159 7.04 -0.39 13.28
C MET A 159 8.32 -0.93 12.58
N GLN A 160 9.43 -1.16 13.30
CA GLN A 160 10.64 -1.78 12.75
C GLN A 160 10.65 -3.31 12.85
N ASP A 161 9.75 -3.89 13.66
CA ASP A 161 9.76 -5.33 13.97
C ASP A 161 8.86 -6.16 13.03
N TYR A 162 8.28 -5.56 11.98
CA TYR A 162 7.46 -6.21 10.95
C TYR A 162 8.11 -6.15 9.57
#